data_AF-A0A7J4RLZ4-F1
#
_entry.id   AF-A0A7J4RLZ4-F1
#
_cell.length_a   1.000
_cell.length_b   1.000
_cell.length_c   1.000
_cell.angle_alpha   90.00
_cell.angle_beta   90.00
_cell.angle_gamma   90.00
#
_symmetry.space_group_name_H-M   'P 1'
#
loop_
_entity.id
_entity.type
_entity.pdbx_description
1 polymer ?
#
loop_
_entity_poly.entity_id
_entity_poly.type
_entity_poly.pdbx_seq_one_letter_code
_entity_poly.pdbx_strand_id
1 'polypeptide(L)'
;MFRSVQRVRYPPFDHENSDPEGIPLVEVLLESESPPPPEFKIGNDKSWILEWRAENENDAGLPIITKEVTYTTLPFLMRTRNGWYIEPDPMHKIARKTIFPGVLILVVALLMHALEPALINIGFIPDLLFTPISIGPLDYPLMILIAFPVFVTPILVRVFANIKDIRRQNEYISNPLTNPEIEIGELCTEFVDLTKIKMPKGIEAKRARVQVGVAIPEREALLSAMGRKRFGQPSPGMSTELPERRISTADEHGTGVGESMPMTVGRGRLLLLEPMRVQDFGEWTKVRDLPIRMLGPSKPWPGTIYSAMIAVHWEIVI
;
A
#
# COMPACT_ATOMS: atom_id res chain seq x y z
N MET A 1 -4.38 -33.48 13.30
CA MET A 1 -3.57 -32.26 13.46
C MET A 1 -2.26 -32.33 12.69
N PHE A 2 -2.14 -31.48 11.68
CA PHE A 2 -0.91 -31.28 10.91
C PHE A 2 -0.10 -30.15 11.52
N ARG A 3 1.23 -30.27 11.45
CA ARG A 3 2.18 -29.27 11.95
C ARG A 3 2.99 -28.69 10.81
N SER A 4 3.21 -27.39 10.84
CA SER A 4 4.07 -26.69 9.89
C SER A 4 4.62 -25.42 10.50
N VAL A 5 5.70 -24.90 9.93
CA VAL A 5 6.38 -23.69 10.42
C VAL A 5 6.11 -22.55 9.47
N GLN A 6 5.72 -21.40 10.05
CA GLN A 6 5.55 -20.15 9.32
C GLN A 6 6.56 -19.12 9.81
N ARG A 7 7.34 -18.55 8.88
CA ARG A 7 8.31 -17.49 9.16
C ARG A 7 7.87 -16.24 8.41
N VAL A 8 7.63 -15.17 9.16
CA VAL A 8 7.05 -13.93 8.63
C VAL A 8 7.83 -12.72 9.13
N ARG A 9 8.36 -11.96 8.18
CA ARG A 9 8.76 -10.56 8.36
C ARG A 9 8.00 -9.73 7.34
N TYR A 10 6.83 -9.26 7.74
CA TYR A 10 5.93 -8.51 6.86
C TYR A 10 6.33 -7.03 6.82
N PRO A 11 6.33 -6.37 5.64
CA PRO A 11 6.68 -4.96 5.53
C PRO A 11 5.75 -4.05 6.35
N PRO A 12 6.28 -3.08 7.10
CA PRO A 12 5.48 -2.07 7.79
C PRO A 12 4.84 -1.11 6.79
N PHE A 13 4.02 -0.18 7.27
CA PHE A 13 3.38 0.83 6.41
C PHE A 13 4.42 1.66 5.63
N ASP A 14 5.49 2.11 6.31
CA ASP A 14 6.59 2.89 5.72
C ASP A 14 7.79 2.00 5.36
N HIS A 15 7.52 0.92 4.65
CA HIS A 15 8.54 -0.07 4.27
C HIS A 15 9.61 0.48 3.33
N GLU A 16 9.34 1.57 2.60
CA GLU A 16 10.33 2.23 1.73
C GLU A 16 11.47 2.88 2.54
N ASN A 17 11.16 3.35 3.76
CA ASN A 17 12.14 3.97 4.67
C ASN A 17 12.56 3.06 5.84
N SER A 18 12.12 1.81 5.84
CA SER A 18 12.41 0.85 6.92
C SER A 18 13.46 -0.16 6.51
N ASP A 19 14.46 -0.37 7.35
CA ASP A 19 15.42 -1.46 7.21
C ASP A 19 14.77 -2.79 7.63
N PRO A 20 14.68 -3.80 6.74
CA PRO A 20 14.12 -5.11 7.09
C PRO A 20 14.88 -5.81 8.21
N GLU A 21 16.21 -5.63 8.32
CA GLU A 21 16.99 -6.30 9.37
C GLU A 21 16.65 -5.76 10.77
N GLY A 22 16.20 -4.52 10.86
CA GLY A 22 15.75 -3.90 12.10
C GLY A 22 14.40 -4.44 12.63
N ILE A 23 13.66 -5.19 11.81
CA ILE A 23 12.36 -5.77 12.20
C ILE A 23 12.53 -7.26 12.54
N PRO A 24 12.11 -7.70 13.74
CA PRO A 24 12.27 -9.09 14.16
C PRO A 24 11.52 -10.04 13.23
N LEU A 25 12.18 -11.13 12.87
CA LEU A 25 11.55 -12.25 12.18
C LEU A 25 10.65 -12.97 13.18
N VAL A 26 9.37 -13.17 12.82
CA VAL A 26 8.43 -13.92 13.65
C VAL A 26 8.32 -15.33 13.10
N GLU A 27 8.59 -16.31 13.95
CA GLU A 27 8.56 -17.73 13.61
C GLU A 27 7.56 -18.43 14.53
N VAL A 28 6.65 -19.21 13.95
CA VAL A 28 5.60 -19.91 14.70
C VAL A 28 5.44 -21.34 14.21
N LEU A 29 5.10 -22.23 15.13
CA LEU A 29 4.61 -23.57 14.81
C LEU A 29 3.09 -23.48 14.68
N LEU A 30 2.57 -23.68 13.47
CA LEU A 30 1.15 -23.72 13.20
C LEU A 30 0.61 -25.14 13.33
N GLU A 31 -0.34 -25.33 14.23
CA GLU A 31 -1.13 -26.56 14.34
C GLU A 31 -2.53 -26.33 13.74
N SER A 32 -2.89 -27.14 12.75
CA SER A 32 -4.15 -27.04 12.02
C SER A 32 -4.74 -28.42 11.74
N GLU A 33 -6.06 -28.51 11.61
CA GLU A 33 -6.74 -29.74 11.16
C GLU A 33 -6.62 -29.93 9.65
N SER A 34 -6.49 -28.84 8.89
CA SER A 34 -6.26 -28.86 7.45
C SER A 34 -4.78 -29.12 7.11
N PRO A 35 -4.49 -29.85 6.01
CA PRO A 35 -3.13 -30.08 5.56
C PRO A 35 -2.44 -28.76 5.15
N PRO A 36 -1.13 -28.63 5.40
CA PRO A 36 -0.36 -27.47 4.98
C PRO A 36 -0.27 -27.39 3.44
N PRO A 37 -0.06 -26.18 2.88
CA PRO A 37 0.26 -26.02 1.48
C PRO A 37 1.63 -26.64 1.15
N PRO A 38 1.96 -26.77 -0.15
CA PRO A 38 3.33 -26.97 -0.58
C PRO A 38 4.26 -25.91 0.02
N GLU A 39 5.49 -26.31 0.30
CA GLU A 39 6.49 -25.39 0.86
C GLU A 39 6.81 -24.27 -0.13
N PHE A 40 6.93 -23.05 0.39
CA PHE A 40 7.32 -21.90 -0.41
C PHE A 40 8.07 -20.88 0.42
N LYS A 41 8.92 -20.12 -0.25
CA LYS A 41 9.68 -19.00 0.33
C LYS A 41 9.63 -17.81 -0.62
N ILE A 42 9.09 -16.69 -0.13
CA ILE A 42 9.10 -15.40 -0.81
C ILE A 42 10.07 -14.50 -0.06
N GLY A 43 11.08 -13.98 -0.77
CA GLY A 43 12.13 -13.14 -0.20
C GLY A 43 13.29 -13.92 0.43
N ASN A 44 14.11 -13.22 1.23
CA ASN A 44 15.29 -13.76 1.86
C ASN A 44 15.39 -13.33 3.34
N ASP A 45 16.28 -13.97 4.11
CA ASP A 45 16.40 -13.75 5.56
C ASP A 45 16.92 -12.34 5.94
N LYS A 46 17.49 -11.59 4.98
CA LYS A 46 17.92 -10.20 5.12
C LYS A 46 16.89 -9.18 4.59
N SER A 47 15.78 -9.66 4.04
CA SER A 47 14.71 -8.84 3.48
C SER A 47 13.39 -9.14 4.18
N TRP A 48 12.30 -8.57 3.67
CA TRP A 48 10.96 -9.08 3.93
C TRP A 48 10.90 -10.55 3.50
N ILE A 49 10.34 -11.39 4.35
CA ILE A 49 10.30 -12.84 4.14
C ILE A 49 8.93 -13.40 4.53
N LEU A 50 8.44 -14.29 3.68
CA LEU A 50 7.27 -15.11 3.94
C LEU A 50 7.63 -16.54 3.56
N GLU A 51 7.68 -17.42 4.54
CA GLU A 51 8.07 -18.80 4.32
C GLU A 51 7.11 -19.75 5.04
N TRP A 52 6.70 -20.78 4.31
CA TRP A 52 5.97 -21.91 4.84
C TRP A 52 6.78 -23.17 4.56
N ARG A 53 7.14 -23.91 5.61
CA ARG A 53 7.91 -25.16 5.51
C ARG A 53 7.45 -26.21 6.50
N ALA A 54 7.87 -27.46 6.31
CA ALA A 54 7.71 -28.51 7.29
C ALA A 54 8.50 -28.22 8.59
N GLU A 55 8.05 -28.84 9.68
CA GLU A 55 8.71 -28.82 10.98
C GLU A 55 10.05 -29.56 10.90
N ASN A 56 11.12 -28.91 11.37
CA ASN A 56 12.45 -29.49 11.51
C ASN A 56 12.81 -29.63 12.99
N GLU A 57 13.85 -30.41 13.30
CA GLU A 57 14.31 -30.66 14.69
C GLU A 57 14.66 -29.38 15.47
N ASN A 58 15.04 -28.29 14.77
CA ASN A 58 15.39 -27.01 15.36
C ASN A 58 14.17 -26.17 15.80
N ASP A 59 12.95 -26.58 15.47
CA ASP A 59 11.73 -25.77 15.65
C ASP A 59 10.98 -26.07 16.96
N ALA A 60 11.47 -27.02 17.76
CA ALA A 60 10.80 -27.50 18.98
C ALA A 60 10.57 -26.41 20.06
N GLY A 61 11.25 -25.27 19.96
CA GLY A 61 11.12 -24.14 20.89
C GLY A 61 10.22 -22.98 20.39
N LEU A 62 9.61 -23.11 19.21
CA LEU A 62 8.80 -22.03 18.63
C LEU A 62 7.44 -21.87 19.33
N PRO A 63 6.90 -20.64 19.38
CA PRO A 63 5.55 -20.41 19.87
C PRO A 63 4.52 -21.14 19.00
N ILE A 64 3.60 -21.84 19.66
CA ILE A 64 2.56 -22.64 19.00
C ILE A 64 1.32 -21.77 18.79
N ILE A 65 0.81 -21.74 17.57
CA ILE A 65 -0.46 -21.12 17.22
C ILE A 65 -1.40 -22.22 16.70
N THR A 66 -2.55 -22.36 17.34
CA THR A 66 -3.62 -23.25 16.88
C THR A 66 -4.67 -22.43 16.15
N LYS A 67 -4.57 -22.39 14.81
CA LYS A 67 -5.49 -21.64 13.93
C LYS A 67 -5.77 -22.49 12.69
N GLU A 68 -6.99 -22.37 12.17
CA GLU A 68 -7.39 -23.10 10.97
C GLU A 68 -6.69 -22.53 9.73
N VAL A 69 -6.27 -23.44 8.84
CA VAL A 69 -5.85 -23.10 7.48
C VAL A 69 -7.03 -23.32 6.55
N THR A 70 -7.41 -22.27 5.82
CA THR A 70 -8.50 -22.34 4.84
C THR A 70 -8.06 -21.88 3.46
N TYR A 71 -8.69 -22.44 2.44
CA TYR A 71 -8.52 -22.07 1.04
C TYR A 71 -9.68 -21.18 0.54
N THR A 72 -10.72 -21.01 1.36
CA THR A 72 -11.85 -20.12 1.05
C THR A 72 -11.51 -18.67 1.38
N THR A 73 -11.88 -17.73 0.51
CA THR A 73 -11.63 -16.30 0.70
C THR A 73 -12.21 -15.78 2.02
N LEU A 74 -11.39 -15.09 2.80
CA LEU A 74 -11.82 -14.54 4.08
C LEU A 74 -12.82 -13.39 3.88
N PRO A 75 -13.88 -13.27 4.71
CA PRO A 75 -14.90 -12.24 4.55
C PRO A 75 -14.37 -10.81 4.55
N PHE A 76 -13.33 -10.52 5.34
CA PHE A 76 -12.74 -9.18 5.40
C PHE A 76 -12.04 -8.80 4.08
N LEU A 77 -11.39 -9.76 3.40
CA LEU A 77 -10.78 -9.52 2.09
C LEU A 77 -11.85 -9.30 1.02
N MET A 78 -12.94 -10.05 1.08
CA MET A 78 -14.07 -9.83 0.16
C MET A 78 -14.69 -8.44 0.36
N ARG A 79 -14.76 -7.94 1.60
CA ARG A 79 -15.25 -6.59 1.92
C ARG A 79 -14.33 -5.49 1.37
N THR A 80 -13.01 -5.70 1.37
CA THR A 80 -12.02 -4.66 1.02
C THR A 80 -11.45 -4.75 -0.38
N ARG A 81 -11.50 -5.93 -1.03
CA ARG A 81 -10.84 -6.19 -2.33
C ARG A 81 -11.80 -6.56 -3.45
N ASN A 82 -12.98 -7.10 -3.18
CA ASN A 82 -13.95 -7.42 -4.24
C ASN A 82 -14.93 -6.27 -4.52
N GLY A 83 -14.73 -5.47 -5.57
CA GLY A 83 -15.67 -4.41 -5.96
C GLY A 83 -15.07 -3.34 -6.88
N TRP A 84 -15.79 -2.24 -7.07
CA TRP A 84 -15.33 -1.08 -7.85
C TRP A 84 -14.39 -0.19 -7.04
N TYR A 85 -13.31 0.25 -7.70
CA TYR A 85 -12.38 1.24 -7.17
C TYR A 85 -12.14 2.36 -8.17
N ILE A 86 -11.74 3.50 -7.63
CA ILE A 86 -11.43 4.70 -8.37
C ILE A 86 -9.91 4.85 -8.38
N GLU A 87 -9.34 5.04 -9.57
CA GLU A 87 -7.93 5.40 -9.69
C GLU A 87 -7.71 6.84 -9.18
N PRO A 88 -6.74 7.05 -8.28
CA PRO A 88 -6.37 8.38 -7.78
C PRO A 88 -6.13 9.39 -8.89
N ASP A 89 -6.37 10.67 -8.61
CA ASP A 89 -6.09 11.70 -9.61
C ASP A 89 -4.60 11.76 -9.97
N PRO A 90 -4.22 11.84 -11.27
CA PRO A 90 -2.82 11.94 -11.67
C PRO A 90 -2.11 13.18 -11.11
N MET A 91 -2.85 14.22 -10.69
CA MET A 91 -2.28 15.39 -10.00
C MET A 91 -1.53 15.02 -8.72
N HIS A 92 -1.87 13.91 -8.04
CA HIS A 92 -1.08 13.43 -6.91
C HIS A 92 0.35 13.06 -7.30
N LYS A 93 0.53 12.45 -8.49
CA LYS A 93 1.86 12.13 -9.02
C LYS A 93 2.63 13.39 -9.37
N ILE A 94 1.95 14.40 -9.93
CA ILE A 94 2.56 15.69 -10.25
C ILE A 94 3.01 16.39 -8.96
N ALA A 95 2.12 16.50 -7.97
CA ALA A 95 2.42 17.10 -6.67
C ALA A 95 3.65 16.44 -6.01
N ARG A 96 3.68 15.09 -5.95
CA ARG A 96 4.84 14.37 -5.38
C ARG A 96 6.14 14.68 -6.11
N LYS A 97 6.12 14.74 -7.44
CA LYS A 97 7.32 15.03 -8.25
C LYS A 97 7.83 16.46 -8.05
N THR A 98 6.97 17.42 -7.70
CA THR A 98 7.35 18.81 -7.45
C THR A 98 7.78 19.11 -6.00
N ILE A 99 7.60 18.20 -5.04
CA ILE A 99 8.04 18.41 -3.64
C ILE A 99 9.55 18.61 -3.57
N PHE A 100 10.34 17.64 -4.03
CA PHE A 100 11.81 17.69 -3.97
C PHE A 100 12.40 18.98 -4.60
N PRO A 101 12.08 19.35 -5.86
CA PRO A 101 12.63 20.57 -6.44
C PRO A 101 12.16 21.83 -5.70
N GLY A 102 10.91 21.86 -5.21
CA GLY A 102 10.40 22.99 -4.42
C GLY A 102 11.16 23.19 -3.11
N VAL A 103 11.42 22.09 -2.38
CA VAL A 103 12.23 22.11 -1.15
C VAL A 103 13.66 22.51 -1.44
N LEU A 104 14.27 22.00 -2.51
CA LEU A 104 15.63 22.35 -2.91
C LEU A 104 15.77 23.86 -3.19
N ILE A 105 14.84 24.44 -3.95
CA ILE A 105 14.81 25.88 -4.23
C ILE A 105 14.68 26.69 -2.94
N LEU A 106 13.82 26.26 -2.02
CA LEU A 106 13.67 26.93 -0.72
C LEU A 106 14.95 26.86 0.10
N VAL A 107 15.60 25.69 0.19
CA VAL A 107 16.86 25.51 0.93
C VAL A 107 17.95 26.39 0.32
N VAL A 108 18.08 26.43 -1.00
CA VAL A 108 19.05 27.30 -1.69
C VAL A 108 18.74 28.77 -1.41
N ALA A 109 17.48 29.20 -1.50
CA ALA A 109 17.09 30.57 -1.21
C ALA A 109 17.43 30.99 0.23
N LEU A 110 17.19 30.10 1.21
CA LEU A 110 17.53 30.33 2.61
C LEU A 110 19.05 30.37 2.84
N LEU A 111 19.82 29.48 2.21
CA LEU A 111 21.28 29.48 2.29
C LEU A 111 21.87 30.77 1.70
N MET A 112 21.36 31.20 0.55
CA MET A 112 21.81 32.41 -0.11
C MET A 112 21.50 33.65 0.72
N HIS A 113 20.34 33.69 1.36
CA HIS A 113 20.01 34.77 2.30
C HIS A 113 20.91 34.73 3.55
N ALA A 114 21.19 33.56 4.12
CA ALA A 114 22.09 33.44 5.27
C ALA A 114 23.53 33.89 4.95
N LEU A 115 23.97 33.70 3.71
CA LEU A 115 25.32 34.06 3.23
C LEU A 115 25.39 35.44 2.57
N GLU A 116 24.28 36.20 2.56
CA GLU A 116 24.15 37.51 1.93
C GLU A 116 25.37 38.44 2.12
N PRO A 117 25.83 38.75 3.36
CA PRO A 117 26.95 39.67 3.55
C PRO A 117 28.27 39.16 2.93
N ALA A 118 28.48 37.84 2.90
CA ALA A 118 29.67 37.26 2.27
C ALA A 118 29.57 37.27 0.74
N LEU A 119 28.38 37.01 0.19
CA LEU A 119 28.12 36.93 -1.25
C LEU A 119 28.18 38.30 -1.93
N ILE A 120 27.70 39.35 -1.27
CA ILE A 120 27.81 40.74 -1.73
C ILE A 120 29.28 41.17 -1.79
N ASN A 121 30.07 40.86 -0.74
CA ASN A 121 31.49 41.22 -0.67
C ASN A 121 32.35 40.60 -1.78
N ILE A 122 31.96 39.42 -2.30
CA ILE A 122 32.67 38.71 -3.38
C ILE A 122 32.15 39.16 -4.76
N GLY A 123 31.07 39.95 -4.84
CA GLY A 123 30.46 40.40 -6.08
C GLY A 123 29.77 39.29 -6.88
N PHE A 124 29.41 38.19 -6.23
CA PHE A 124 28.89 36.99 -6.90
C PHE A 124 27.42 37.12 -7.31
N ILE A 125 26.64 37.96 -6.64
CA ILE A 125 25.17 38.07 -6.83
C ILE A 125 24.77 39.53 -6.94
N PRO A 126 23.83 39.89 -7.83
CA PRO A 126 23.26 41.22 -7.88
C PRO A 126 22.54 41.59 -6.57
N ASP A 127 22.82 42.78 -6.04
CA ASP A 127 22.18 43.34 -4.82
C ASP A 127 20.64 43.30 -4.89
N LEU A 128 20.07 43.33 -6.11
CA LEU A 128 18.63 43.29 -6.37
C LEU A 128 17.93 42.10 -5.69
N LEU A 129 18.58 40.93 -5.63
CA LEU A 129 17.99 39.71 -5.07
C LEU A 129 17.83 39.76 -3.54
N PHE A 130 18.59 40.62 -2.87
CA PHE A 130 18.54 40.83 -1.42
C PHE A 130 17.73 42.05 -1.01
N THR A 131 17.18 42.80 -1.96
CA THR A 131 16.35 43.97 -1.68
C THR A 131 15.18 43.58 -0.76
N PRO A 132 15.03 44.22 0.42
CA PRO A 132 13.89 43.98 1.28
C PRO A 132 12.63 44.58 0.66
N ILE A 133 11.55 43.81 0.66
CA ILE A 133 10.22 44.25 0.28
C ILE A 133 9.37 44.30 1.55
N SER A 134 8.95 45.50 1.93
CA SER A 134 8.07 45.70 3.07
C SER A 134 6.63 45.34 2.69
N ILE A 135 6.08 44.32 3.35
CA ILE A 135 4.67 43.96 3.25
C ILE A 135 4.06 44.19 4.64
N GLY A 136 3.36 45.31 4.79
CA GLY A 136 2.90 45.76 6.11
C GLY A 136 4.10 46.17 7.00
N PRO A 137 4.13 45.78 8.29
CA PRO A 137 5.23 46.14 9.19
C PRO A 137 6.43 45.18 9.13
N LEU A 138 6.42 44.18 8.23
CA LEU A 138 7.51 43.20 8.10
C LEU A 138 8.26 43.37 6.78
N ASP A 139 9.59 43.26 6.85
CA ASP A 139 10.49 43.24 5.70
C ASP A 139 10.81 41.80 5.29
N TYR A 140 10.60 41.49 4.01
CA TYR A 140 10.86 40.18 3.44
C TYR A 140 11.91 40.28 2.31
N PRO A 141 12.93 39.42 2.29
CA PRO A 141 13.85 39.34 1.16
C PRO A 141 13.11 38.96 -0.13
N LEU A 142 13.39 39.67 -1.24
CA LEU A 142 12.77 39.39 -2.54
C LEU A 142 12.94 37.93 -2.98
N MET A 143 14.11 37.31 -2.74
CA MET A 143 14.32 35.89 -3.07
C MET A 143 13.34 34.95 -2.37
N ILE A 144 13.00 35.20 -1.11
CA ILE A 144 12.04 34.36 -0.37
C ILE A 144 10.64 34.53 -0.98
N LEU A 145 10.26 35.75 -1.37
CA LEU A 145 8.98 36.00 -2.04
C LEU A 145 8.88 35.30 -3.41
N ILE A 146 9.99 35.13 -4.13
CA ILE A 146 10.04 34.37 -5.38
C ILE A 146 10.01 32.86 -5.13
N ALA A 147 10.75 32.37 -4.12
CA ALA A 147 10.83 30.95 -3.81
C ALA A 147 9.52 30.41 -3.19
N PHE A 148 8.80 31.24 -2.43
CA PHE A 148 7.61 30.83 -1.68
C PHE A 148 6.47 30.26 -2.56
N PRO A 149 6.04 30.91 -3.67
CA PRO A 149 5.04 30.34 -4.57
C PRO A 149 5.43 28.95 -5.11
N VAL A 150 6.71 28.76 -5.42
CA VAL A 150 7.24 27.47 -5.92
C VAL A 150 7.08 26.40 -4.85
N PHE A 151 7.41 26.72 -3.60
CA PHE A 151 7.26 25.81 -2.46
C PHE A 151 5.80 25.48 -2.14
N VAL A 152 4.87 26.45 -2.27
CA VAL A 152 3.45 26.25 -1.97
C VAL A 152 2.71 25.47 -3.06
N THR A 153 3.22 25.48 -4.30
CA THR A 153 2.59 24.84 -5.47
C THR A 153 2.21 23.36 -5.25
N PRO A 154 3.11 22.47 -4.78
CA PRO A 154 2.76 21.08 -4.48
C PRO A 154 1.59 20.91 -3.51
N ILE A 155 1.51 21.78 -2.50
CA ILE A 155 0.43 21.76 -1.50
C ILE A 155 -0.90 22.09 -2.17
N LEU A 156 -0.96 23.17 -2.96
CA LEU A 156 -2.17 23.56 -3.69
C LEU A 156 -2.63 22.46 -4.65
N VAL A 157 -1.71 21.91 -5.45
CA VAL A 157 -2.02 20.80 -6.38
C VAL A 157 -2.61 19.61 -5.64
N ARG A 158 -2.06 19.27 -4.46
CA ARG A 158 -2.58 18.19 -3.62
C ARG A 158 -3.97 18.47 -3.09
N VAL A 159 -4.27 19.70 -2.66
CA VAL A 159 -5.62 20.10 -2.22
C VAL A 159 -6.62 19.93 -3.36
N PHE A 160 -6.29 20.41 -4.56
CA PHE A 160 -7.17 20.27 -5.74
C PHE A 160 -7.38 18.80 -6.12
N ALA A 161 -6.33 17.98 -6.09
CA ALA A 161 -6.42 16.55 -6.37
C ALA A 161 -7.37 15.84 -5.37
N ASN A 162 -7.23 16.14 -4.08
CA ASN A 162 -8.11 15.62 -3.03
C ASN A 162 -9.58 16.05 -3.22
N ILE A 163 -9.83 17.32 -3.57
CA ILE A 163 -11.20 17.80 -3.83
C ILE A 163 -11.84 17.01 -4.99
N LYS A 164 -11.07 16.76 -6.06
CA LYS A 164 -11.56 16.01 -7.22
C LYS A 164 -11.81 14.53 -6.89
N ASP A 165 -10.93 13.91 -6.11
CA ASP A 165 -11.12 12.53 -5.62
C ASP A 165 -12.36 12.41 -4.74
N ILE A 166 -12.55 13.32 -3.78
CA ILE A 166 -13.73 13.34 -2.91
C ILE A 166 -15.02 13.50 -3.72
N ARG A 167 -15.02 14.37 -4.74
CA ARG A 167 -16.16 14.53 -5.65
C ARG A 167 -16.50 13.23 -6.38
N ARG A 168 -15.50 12.56 -6.97
CA ARG A 168 -15.68 11.27 -7.66
C ARG A 168 -16.18 10.16 -6.71
N GLN A 169 -15.64 10.11 -5.50
CA GLN A 169 -16.09 9.17 -4.47
C GLN A 169 -17.57 9.42 -4.09
N ASN A 170 -17.96 10.67 -3.84
CA ASN A 170 -19.34 11.03 -3.51
C ASN A 170 -20.31 10.73 -4.66
N GLU A 171 -19.90 11.00 -5.90
CA GLU A 171 -20.69 10.67 -7.10
C GLU A 171 -20.97 9.16 -7.18
N TYR A 172 -19.95 8.33 -6.99
CA TYR A 172 -20.12 6.87 -6.95
C TYR A 172 -20.99 6.41 -5.77
N ILE A 173 -20.80 6.97 -4.57
CA ILE A 173 -21.63 6.63 -3.40
C ILE A 173 -23.11 6.97 -3.64
N SER A 174 -23.38 8.07 -4.36
CA SER A 174 -24.75 8.48 -4.67
C SER A 174 -25.43 7.62 -5.74
N ASN A 175 -24.66 7.05 -6.67
CA ASN A 175 -25.15 6.22 -7.76
C ASN A 175 -24.18 5.05 -8.02
N PRO A 176 -24.22 3.98 -7.20
CA PRO A 176 -23.26 2.88 -7.29
C PRO A 176 -23.49 2.05 -8.56
N LEU A 177 -22.39 1.58 -9.13
CA LEU A 177 -22.41 0.71 -10.30
C LEU A 177 -22.79 -0.72 -9.90
N THR A 178 -23.52 -1.42 -10.77
CA THR A 178 -23.77 -2.85 -10.59
C THR A 178 -22.49 -3.65 -10.83
N ASN A 179 -22.35 -4.78 -10.14
CA ASN A 179 -21.19 -5.66 -10.32
C ASN A 179 -21.16 -6.24 -11.74
N PRO A 180 -19.97 -6.37 -12.36
CA PRO A 180 -19.83 -7.04 -13.64
C PRO A 180 -20.09 -8.56 -13.49
N GLU A 181 -20.65 -9.18 -14.52
CA GLU A 181 -20.73 -10.65 -14.61
C GLU A 181 -19.48 -11.15 -15.33
N ILE A 182 -18.68 -11.99 -14.66
CA ILE A 182 -17.43 -12.53 -15.18
C ILE A 182 -17.49 -14.05 -15.10
N GLU A 183 -17.16 -14.74 -16.19
CA GLU A 183 -16.99 -16.19 -16.21
C GLU A 183 -15.51 -16.52 -16.45
N ILE A 184 -14.94 -17.32 -15.54
CA ILE A 184 -13.56 -17.80 -15.60
C ILE A 184 -13.57 -19.15 -16.32
N GLY A 185 -12.71 -19.29 -17.32
CA GLY A 185 -12.51 -20.52 -18.07
C GLY A 185 -11.41 -21.39 -17.48
N GLU A 186 -10.40 -21.70 -18.29
CA GLU A 186 -9.24 -22.47 -17.87
C GLU A 186 -8.39 -21.69 -16.85
N LEU A 187 -8.03 -22.36 -15.76
CA LEU A 187 -7.21 -21.83 -14.67
C LEU A 187 -6.00 -22.73 -14.48
N CYS A 188 -4.81 -22.16 -14.63
CA CYS A 188 -3.53 -22.82 -14.39
C CYS A 188 -2.63 -21.92 -13.53
N THR A 189 -1.51 -22.46 -13.07
CA THR A 189 -0.53 -21.71 -12.27
C THR A 189 0.05 -20.50 -13.03
N GLU A 190 0.12 -20.59 -14.35
CA GLU A 190 0.75 -19.56 -15.21
C GLU A 190 -0.26 -18.63 -15.89
N PHE A 191 -1.51 -19.05 -16.06
CA PHE A 191 -2.49 -18.26 -16.80
C PHE A 191 -3.92 -18.47 -16.32
N VAL A 192 -4.74 -17.45 -16.57
CA VAL A 192 -6.18 -17.45 -16.33
C VAL A 192 -6.90 -16.99 -17.59
N ASP A 193 -7.85 -17.79 -18.06
CA ASP A 193 -8.71 -17.45 -19.18
C ASP A 193 -10.03 -16.85 -18.70
N LEU A 194 -10.44 -15.72 -19.27
CA LEU A 194 -11.77 -15.14 -19.07
C LEU A 194 -12.62 -15.43 -20.31
N THR A 195 -13.70 -16.18 -20.14
CA THR A 195 -14.60 -16.59 -21.23
C THR A 195 -15.70 -15.57 -21.49
N LYS A 196 -16.11 -14.84 -20.45
CA LYS A 196 -17.17 -13.84 -20.54
C LYS A 196 -16.95 -12.69 -19.58
N ILE A 197 -17.17 -11.47 -20.05
CA ILE A 197 -17.19 -10.25 -19.24
C ILE A 197 -18.38 -9.41 -19.69
N LYS A 198 -19.30 -9.12 -18.78
CA LYS A 198 -20.43 -8.23 -19.02
C LYS A 198 -20.38 -7.07 -18.04
N MET A 199 -19.97 -5.92 -18.56
CA MET A 199 -19.89 -4.67 -17.80
C MET A 199 -21.27 -3.99 -17.68
N PRO A 200 -21.47 -3.16 -16.64
CA PRO A 200 -22.67 -2.34 -16.52
C PRO A 200 -22.77 -1.31 -17.65
N LYS A 201 -23.98 -0.79 -17.88
CA LYS A 201 -24.26 0.17 -18.96
C LYS A 201 -23.36 1.40 -18.85
N GLY A 202 -22.71 1.77 -19.96
CA GLY A 202 -21.83 2.94 -20.05
C GLY A 202 -20.39 2.71 -19.60
N ILE A 203 -20.00 1.46 -19.27
CA ILE A 203 -18.64 1.10 -18.89
C ILE A 203 -18.07 0.08 -19.86
N GLU A 204 -16.83 0.32 -20.28
CA GLU A 204 -16.07 -0.55 -21.18
C GLU A 204 -14.81 -1.04 -20.46
N ALA A 205 -14.60 -2.35 -20.44
CA ALA A 205 -13.37 -2.96 -19.96
C ALA A 205 -12.25 -2.71 -20.98
N LYS A 206 -11.16 -2.06 -20.58
CA LYS A 206 -10.05 -1.76 -21.51
C LYS A 206 -8.90 -2.75 -21.39
N ARG A 207 -8.53 -3.11 -20.17
CA ARG A 207 -7.39 -3.96 -19.86
C ARG A 207 -7.70 -4.82 -18.65
N ALA A 208 -7.18 -6.03 -18.58
CA ALA A 208 -7.29 -6.88 -17.41
C ALA A 208 -5.91 -7.48 -17.07
N ARG A 209 -5.69 -7.81 -15.81
CA ARG A 209 -4.50 -8.54 -15.36
C ARG A 209 -4.82 -9.41 -14.16
N VAL A 210 -3.98 -10.42 -13.94
CA VAL A 210 -3.97 -11.22 -12.71
C VAL A 210 -2.98 -10.61 -11.74
N GLN A 211 -3.37 -10.52 -10.47
CA GLN A 211 -2.55 -10.02 -9.40
C GLN A 211 -2.60 -10.97 -8.20
N VAL A 212 -1.46 -11.13 -7.53
CA VAL A 212 -1.35 -11.88 -6.29
C VAL A 212 -0.71 -11.01 -5.25
N GLY A 213 -1.12 -11.16 -4.00
CA GLY A 213 -0.41 -10.55 -2.89
C GLY A 213 -0.69 -11.23 -1.58
N VAL A 214 0.05 -10.79 -0.57
CA VAL A 214 -0.11 -11.28 0.80
C VAL A 214 -0.76 -10.19 1.64
N ALA A 215 -1.92 -10.52 2.19
CA ALA A 215 -2.61 -9.68 3.14
C ALA A 215 -1.80 -9.54 4.43
N ILE A 216 -2.07 -8.46 5.17
CA ILE A 216 -1.41 -8.20 6.44
C ILE A 216 -1.72 -9.36 7.41
N PRO A 217 -0.71 -9.93 8.09
CA PRO A 217 -0.93 -10.96 9.10
C PRO A 217 -1.83 -10.47 10.24
N GLU A 218 -2.55 -11.39 10.88
CA GLU A 218 -3.38 -11.04 12.03
C GLU A 218 -2.53 -10.45 13.16
N ARG A 219 -2.92 -9.26 13.63
CA ARG A 219 -2.21 -8.54 14.71
C ARG A 219 -2.08 -9.40 15.97
N GLU A 220 -3.14 -10.09 16.35
CA GLU A 220 -3.15 -10.92 17.56
C GLU A 220 -2.17 -12.10 17.44
N ALA A 221 -2.09 -12.74 16.28
CA ALA A 221 -1.16 -13.82 16.01
C ALA A 221 0.30 -13.35 16.03
N LEU A 222 0.60 -12.18 15.44
CA LEU A 222 1.93 -11.59 15.51
C LEU A 222 2.34 -11.23 16.94
N LEU A 223 1.44 -10.59 17.70
CA LEU A 223 1.75 -10.18 19.08
C LEU A 223 1.91 -11.39 20.01
N SER A 224 1.05 -12.40 19.88
CA SER A 224 1.15 -13.63 20.69
C SER A 224 2.44 -14.39 20.40
N ALA A 225 2.82 -14.52 19.13
CA ALA A 225 4.09 -15.12 18.71
C ALA A 225 5.31 -14.39 19.28
N MET A 226 5.24 -13.06 19.39
CA MET A 226 6.31 -12.24 19.98
C MET A 226 6.25 -12.15 21.52
N GLY A 227 5.33 -12.87 22.18
CA GLY A 227 5.16 -12.81 23.63
C GLY A 227 4.66 -11.46 24.15
N ARG A 228 3.99 -10.66 23.31
CA ARG A 228 3.50 -9.31 23.63
C ARG A 228 1.99 -9.31 23.87
N LYS A 229 1.53 -8.39 24.73
CA LYS A 229 0.10 -8.18 25.04
C LYS A 229 -0.54 -7.25 24.00
N ARG A 230 -1.83 -7.49 23.68
CA ARG A 230 -2.63 -6.69 22.72
C ARG A 230 -2.58 -5.18 22.99
N PHE A 231 -2.74 -4.78 24.25
CA PHE A 231 -2.73 -3.38 24.70
C PHE A 231 -1.34 -2.88 25.16
N GLY A 232 -0.28 -3.64 24.90
CA GLY A 232 1.10 -3.24 25.20
C GLY A 232 1.69 -2.34 24.11
N GLN A 233 2.98 -2.02 24.27
CA GLN A 233 3.73 -1.32 23.22
C GLN A 233 3.79 -2.21 21.96
N PRO A 234 3.35 -1.70 20.79
CA PRO A 234 3.40 -2.47 19.55
C PRO A 234 4.86 -2.80 19.17
N SER A 235 5.02 -3.88 18.41
CA SER A 235 6.32 -4.24 17.84
C SER A 235 6.79 -3.19 16.85
N PRO A 236 8.12 -3.02 16.66
CA PRO A 236 8.66 -2.20 15.58
C PRO A 236 7.97 -2.54 14.26
N GLY A 237 7.47 -1.52 13.55
CA GLY A 237 6.72 -1.69 12.30
C GLY A 237 5.20 -1.88 12.43
N MET A 238 4.66 -2.03 13.65
CA MET A 238 3.22 -2.04 13.92
C MET A 238 2.78 -0.73 14.59
N SER A 239 1.62 -0.19 14.20
CA SER A 239 1.05 0.98 14.90
C SER A 239 0.16 0.55 16.07
N THR A 240 -0.22 1.50 16.92
CA THR A 240 -1.22 1.27 17.97
C THR A 240 -2.57 0.96 17.34
N GLU A 241 -3.32 0.04 17.95
CA GLU A 241 -4.69 -0.26 17.51
C GLU A 241 -5.53 1.01 17.51
N LEU A 242 -6.15 1.33 16.38
CA LEU A 242 -7.03 2.48 16.25
C LEU A 242 -8.42 2.09 16.78
N PRO A 243 -9.14 3.00 17.48
CA PRO A 243 -10.48 2.70 17.99
C PRO A 243 -11.48 2.43 16.85
N GLU A 244 -12.29 1.38 16.99
CA GLU A 244 -13.22 0.79 15.99
C GLU A 244 -14.11 1.80 15.22
N ARG A 245 -14.39 2.97 15.80
CA ARG A 245 -15.37 3.93 15.27
C ARG A 245 -14.83 4.86 14.19
N ARG A 246 -13.53 4.81 13.85
CA ARG A 246 -12.88 5.83 12.99
C ARG A 246 -12.35 5.32 11.65
N ILE A 247 -12.67 4.09 11.25
CA ILE A 247 -11.79 3.31 10.38
C ILE A 247 -12.51 2.83 9.12
N SER A 248 -11.96 3.19 7.96
CA SER A 248 -12.13 2.44 6.72
C SER A 248 -11.59 1.04 6.93
N THR A 249 -12.33 0.02 6.49
CA THR A 249 -12.14 -1.43 6.72
C THR A 249 -10.72 -2.04 6.58
N ALA A 250 -9.70 -1.29 6.18
CA ALA A 250 -8.28 -1.65 6.18
C ALA A 250 -7.52 -1.18 7.46
N ASP A 251 -7.90 -0.06 8.10
CA ASP A 251 -7.17 0.48 9.27
C ASP A 251 -7.46 -0.30 10.58
N GLU A 252 -8.37 -1.29 10.54
CA GLU A 252 -8.78 -2.11 11.70
C GLU A 252 -7.58 -2.89 12.26
N HIS A 253 -6.59 -3.19 11.41
CA HIS A 253 -5.40 -3.95 11.78
C HIS A 253 -4.28 -3.09 12.38
N GLY A 254 -4.49 -1.77 12.53
CA GLY A 254 -3.48 -0.88 13.10
C GLY A 254 -2.18 -0.91 12.29
N THR A 255 -2.28 -1.03 10.97
CA THR A 255 -1.18 -0.70 10.07
C THR A 255 -1.54 0.63 9.43
N GLY A 256 -1.07 1.72 10.04
CA GLY A 256 -1.51 3.06 9.72
C GLY A 256 -1.59 3.34 8.22
N VAL A 257 -2.65 4.03 7.80
CA VAL A 257 -2.75 4.63 6.48
C VAL A 257 -1.67 5.71 6.39
N GLY A 258 -0.70 5.50 5.52
CA GLY A 258 0.34 6.48 5.27
C GLY A 258 -0.19 7.71 4.55
N GLU A 259 0.64 8.74 4.46
CA GLU A 259 0.43 9.95 3.64
C GLU A 259 0.27 9.66 2.13
N SER A 260 0.56 8.42 1.72
CA SER A 260 0.63 7.95 0.33
C SER A 260 -0.75 7.77 -0.34
N MET A 261 -1.82 7.56 0.43
CA MET A 261 -3.16 7.42 -0.12
C MET A 261 -3.90 8.77 -0.17
N PRO A 262 -4.66 9.04 -1.25
CA PRO A 262 -5.57 10.18 -1.29
C PRO A 262 -6.59 10.12 -0.16
N MET A 263 -7.15 11.29 0.17
CA MET A 263 -8.15 11.38 1.22
C MET A 263 -9.43 10.62 0.84
N THR A 264 -9.93 9.82 1.78
CA THR A 264 -11.11 8.98 1.60
C THR A 264 -12.33 9.61 2.26
N VAL A 265 -13.51 9.38 1.69
CA VAL A 265 -14.76 9.81 2.32
C VAL A 265 -15.08 8.88 3.48
N GLY A 266 -15.33 9.42 4.68
CA GLY A 266 -15.60 8.65 5.89
C GLY A 266 -16.98 7.95 5.95
N ARG A 267 -17.68 7.82 4.82
CA ARG A 267 -19.00 7.15 4.72
C ARG A 267 -18.97 6.14 3.58
N GLY A 268 -19.45 4.93 3.84
CA GLY A 268 -19.50 3.86 2.85
C GLY A 268 -18.21 3.05 2.78
N ARG A 269 -18.08 2.26 1.71
CA ARG A 269 -16.91 1.42 1.44
C ARG A 269 -15.73 2.27 1.00
N LEU A 270 -14.51 1.81 1.29
CA LEU A 270 -13.29 2.35 0.69
C LEU A 270 -13.28 2.16 -0.84
N LEU A 271 -13.21 3.28 -1.58
CA LEU A 271 -13.20 3.31 -3.05
C LEU A 271 -11.81 3.47 -3.64
N LEU A 272 -10.77 3.57 -2.81
CA LEU A 272 -9.38 3.59 -3.23
C LEU A 272 -8.75 2.26 -2.82
N LEU A 273 -8.36 1.45 -3.80
CA LEU A 273 -7.75 0.15 -3.51
C LEU A 273 -6.34 0.35 -2.95
N GLU A 274 -6.11 -0.08 -1.72
CA GLU A 274 -4.76 -0.14 -1.17
C GLU A 274 -4.00 -1.31 -1.84
N PRO A 275 -2.83 -1.06 -2.44
CA PRO A 275 -1.98 -2.14 -2.94
C PRO A 275 -1.51 -3.01 -1.76
N MET A 276 -1.44 -4.33 -1.96
CA MET A 276 -0.81 -5.17 -0.94
C MET A 276 0.69 -4.89 -0.93
N ARG A 277 1.32 -4.87 0.25
CA ARG A 277 2.74 -4.50 0.38
C ARG A 277 3.68 -5.54 -0.24
N VAL A 278 3.27 -6.80 -0.16
CA VAL A 278 3.95 -7.92 -0.83
C VAL A 278 3.00 -8.39 -1.92
N GLN A 279 3.27 -7.99 -3.15
CA GLN A 279 2.43 -8.31 -4.31
C GLN A 279 3.28 -8.47 -5.58
N ASP A 280 2.72 -9.20 -6.53
CA ASP A 280 3.24 -9.33 -7.89
C ASP A 280 2.06 -9.40 -8.86
N PHE A 281 2.31 -9.11 -10.13
CA PHE A 281 1.24 -9.01 -11.12
C PHE A 281 1.71 -9.47 -12.50
N GLY A 282 0.76 -10.00 -13.26
CA GLY A 282 0.93 -10.26 -14.68
C GLY A 282 0.87 -8.97 -15.52
N GLU A 283 1.26 -9.08 -16.78
CA GLU A 283 1.15 -7.99 -17.73
C GLU A 283 -0.32 -7.63 -18.01
N TRP A 284 -0.56 -6.37 -18.39
CA TRP A 284 -1.89 -5.91 -18.78
C TRP A 284 -2.29 -6.46 -20.15
N THR A 285 -3.30 -7.32 -20.19
CA THR A 285 -3.91 -7.82 -21.43
C THR A 285 -5.07 -6.89 -21.86
N LYS A 286 -5.15 -6.53 -23.14
CA LYS A 286 -6.28 -5.72 -23.66
C LYS A 286 -7.54 -6.57 -23.74
N VAL A 287 -8.67 -6.04 -23.25
CA VAL A 287 -9.98 -6.68 -23.36
C VAL A 287 -10.59 -6.22 -24.70
N ARG A 288 -10.55 -7.07 -25.72
CA ARG A 288 -11.15 -6.80 -27.04
C ARG A 288 -12.06 -7.94 -27.46
N ASP A 289 -11.47 -9.12 -27.62
CA ASP A 289 -12.16 -10.34 -28.04
C ASP A 289 -12.04 -11.38 -26.94
N LEU A 290 -13.18 -11.92 -26.50
CA LEU A 290 -13.22 -13.02 -25.53
C LEU A 290 -13.15 -14.36 -26.29
N PRO A 291 -12.49 -15.40 -25.75
CA PRO A 291 -11.81 -15.43 -24.46
C PRO A 291 -10.47 -14.69 -24.46
N ILE A 292 -10.12 -14.06 -23.35
CA ILE A 292 -8.77 -13.47 -23.16
C ILE A 292 -7.94 -14.35 -22.22
N ARG A 293 -6.67 -14.53 -22.57
CA ARG A 293 -5.68 -15.19 -21.72
C ARG A 293 -4.83 -14.15 -21.00
N MET A 294 -4.83 -14.22 -19.68
CA MET A 294 -3.99 -13.36 -18.84
C MET A 294 -2.89 -14.20 -18.21
N LEU A 295 -1.65 -13.75 -18.34
CA LEU A 295 -0.51 -14.39 -17.69
C LEU A 295 -0.47 -13.99 -16.21
N GLY A 296 -0.01 -14.91 -15.37
CA GLY A 296 0.31 -14.67 -13.98
C GLY A 296 1.61 -13.86 -13.79
N PRO A 297 2.01 -13.63 -12.54
CA PRO A 297 3.29 -13.00 -12.21
C PRO A 297 4.49 -13.82 -12.72
N SER A 298 5.62 -13.13 -12.93
CA SER A 298 6.85 -13.75 -13.43
C SER A 298 7.48 -14.76 -12.47
N LYS A 299 7.29 -14.57 -11.17
CA LYS A 299 7.79 -15.47 -10.13
C LYS A 299 6.70 -16.49 -9.77
N PRO A 300 7.06 -17.72 -9.38
CA PRO A 300 6.08 -18.67 -8.88
C PRO A 300 5.52 -18.18 -7.54
N TRP A 301 4.20 -18.15 -7.44
CA TRP A 301 3.47 -17.84 -6.22
C TRP A 301 2.61 -19.04 -5.80
N PRO A 302 2.45 -19.27 -4.49
CA PRO A 302 1.53 -20.30 -4.02
C PRO A 302 0.10 -19.94 -4.39
N GLY A 303 -0.76 -20.96 -4.48
CA GLY A 303 -2.20 -20.75 -4.65
C GLY A 303 -2.82 -19.98 -3.48
N THR A 304 -4.08 -19.61 -3.63
CA THR A 304 -4.84 -18.95 -2.57
C THR A 304 -4.83 -19.77 -1.29
N ILE A 305 -4.32 -19.19 -0.20
CA ILE A 305 -4.28 -19.84 1.11
C ILE A 305 -4.37 -18.80 2.22
N TYR A 306 -5.12 -19.11 3.27
CA TYR A 306 -5.31 -18.24 4.40
C TYR A 306 -5.00 -18.96 5.70
N SER A 307 -4.12 -18.35 6.48
CA SER A 307 -3.79 -18.67 7.86
C SER A 307 -3.64 -17.36 8.63
N ALA A 308 -3.51 -17.44 9.95
CA ALA A 308 -3.37 -16.25 10.79
C ALA A 308 -2.11 -15.43 10.48
N MET A 309 -1.01 -16.06 10.06
CA MET A 309 0.25 -15.35 9.76
C MET A 309 0.45 -15.09 8.26
N ILE A 310 -0.02 -16.00 7.40
CA ILE A 310 0.19 -15.90 5.95
C ILE A 310 -1.16 -16.04 5.25
N ALA A 311 -1.54 -15.00 4.50
CA ALA A 311 -2.78 -14.92 3.76
C ALA A 311 -2.51 -14.49 2.31
N VAL A 312 -2.35 -15.47 1.42
CA VAL A 312 -2.10 -15.26 -0.02
C VAL A 312 -3.43 -15.17 -0.75
N HIS A 313 -3.64 -14.06 -1.45
CA HIS A 313 -4.86 -13.75 -2.16
C HIS A 313 -4.56 -13.46 -3.64
N TRP A 314 -5.28 -14.16 -4.51
CA TRP A 314 -5.28 -13.92 -5.95
C TRP A 314 -6.52 -13.14 -6.35
N GLU A 315 -6.33 -12.14 -7.21
CA GLU A 315 -7.40 -11.28 -7.71
C GLU A 315 -7.22 -10.99 -9.21
N ILE A 316 -8.33 -10.72 -9.88
CA ILE A 316 -8.35 -10.24 -11.26
C ILE A 316 -8.72 -8.76 -11.21
N VAL A 317 -7.88 -7.93 -11.84
CA VAL A 317 -8.11 -6.49 -11.96
C VAL A 317 -8.50 -6.19 -13.41
N ILE A 318 -9.62 -5.50 -13.61
CA ILE A 318 -10.20 -5.12 -14.91
C ILE A 318 -10.42 -3.61 -14.97
#